data_AF-A0AAU2NSV7-F1
#
_entry.id   AF-A0AAU2NSV7-F1
#
_cell.length_a   1.000
_cell.length_b   1.000
_cell.length_c   1.000
_cell.angle_alpha   90.00
_cell.angle_beta   90.00
_cell.angle_gamma   90.00
#
_symmetry.space_group_name_H-M   'P 1'
#
loop_
_entity.id
_entity.type
_entity.pdbx_description
1 polymer ?
#
loop_
_entity_poly.entity_id
_entity_poly.type
_entity_poly.pdbx_seq_one_letter_code
_entity_poly.pdbx_strand_id
1 'polypeptide(L)' 'MMPSYHPLRVPPALRGDSDAETLDALVDSSRQLRRFWPLLATGPEPATPARAGFRVSSGAQRLVAGMAEYGM' A
#
# COMPACT_ATOMS: atom_id res chain seq x y z
N MET A 1 9.02 6.66 25.11
CA MET A 1 8.56 7.72 24.21
C MET A 1 7.52 7.10 23.29
N MET A 2 6.25 7.45 23.45
CA MET A 2 5.11 6.82 22.76
C MET A 2 4.87 7.56 21.43
N PRO A 3 4.78 6.90 20.27
CA PRO A 3 4.53 7.57 19.00
C PRO A 3 3.15 8.23 19.05
N SER A 4 3.13 9.55 18.89
CA SER A 4 1.90 10.34 18.79
C SER A 4 1.06 9.79 17.63
N TYR A 5 -0.08 9.18 17.95
CA TYR A 5 -1.09 8.85 16.97
C TYR A 5 -1.52 10.14 16.28
N HIS A 6 -1.10 10.33 15.04
CA HIS A 6 -1.68 11.31 14.15
C HIS A 6 -2.94 10.65 13.61
N PRO A 7 -4.16 10.99 14.10
CA PRO A 7 -5.36 10.55 13.42
C PRO A 7 -5.26 11.15 12.02
N LEU A 8 -5.09 10.30 11.00
CA LEU A 8 -5.15 10.72 9.61
C LEU A 8 -6.51 11.40 9.47
N ARG A 9 -6.49 12.73 9.41
CA ARG A 9 -7.70 13.55 9.36
C ARG A 9 -8.30 13.29 7.99
N VAL A 10 -9.14 12.26 7.90
CA VAL A 10 -9.81 11.88 6.66
C VAL A 10 -10.62 13.10 6.22
N PRO A 11 -10.27 13.72 5.07
CA PRO A 11 -11.04 14.83 4.53
C PRO A 11 -12.51 14.43 4.40
N PRO A 12 -13.47 15.35 4.64
CA PRO A 12 -14.89 15.06 4.47
C PRO A 12 -15.24 14.47 3.09
N ALA A 13 -14.49 14.87 2.05
CA ALA A 13 -14.53 14.28 0.70
C ALA A 13 -14.36 12.76 0.64
N LEU A 14 -13.63 12.19 1.59
CA LEU A 14 -13.39 10.74 1.66
C LEU A 14 -14.34 10.03 2.64
N ARG A 15 -15.29 10.76 3.26
CA ARG A 15 -16.31 10.20 4.18
C ARG A 15 -17.65 9.89 3.50
N GLY A 16 -17.77 10.17 2.20
CA GLY A 16 -18.98 9.89 1.43
C GLY A 16 -20.05 10.99 1.45
N ASP A 17 -19.79 12.10 2.16
CA ASP A 17 -20.69 13.27 2.25
C ASP A 17 -20.39 14.35 1.19
N SER A 18 -19.56 14.05 0.18
CA SER A 18 -19.19 15.03 -0.84
C SER A 18 -19.87 14.79 -2.17
N ASP A 19 -20.19 15.90 -2.82
CA ASP A 19 -20.79 15.99 -4.14
C ASP A 19 -19.83 15.47 -5.22
N ALA A 20 -20.43 15.00 -6.32
CA ALA A 20 -19.68 14.41 -7.43
C ALA A 20 -18.69 15.37 -8.08
N GLU A 21 -19.00 16.67 -8.11
CA GLU A 21 -18.14 17.70 -8.70
C GLU A 21 -16.87 17.93 -7.85
N THR A 22 -17.02 17.99 -6.52
CA THR A 22 -15.88 18.07 -5.60
C THR A 22 -14.98 16.83 -5.67
N LEU A 23 -15.56 15.64 -5.84
CA LEU A 23 -14.79 14.40 -5.99
C LEU A 23 -13.99 14.38 -7.31
N ASP A 24 -14.58 14.85 -8.40
CA ASP A 24 -13.92 14.92 -9.71
C ASP A 24 -12.72 15.88 -9.68
N ALA A 25 -12.90 17.08 -9.11
CA ALA A 25 -11.82 18.05 -8.93
C ALA A 25 -10.66 17.50 -8.07
N LEU A 26 -10.96 16.69 -7.05
CA LEU A 26 -9.94 16.05 -6.22
C LEU A 26 -9.15 14.98 -7.01
N VAL A 27 -9.84 14.18 -7.83
CA VAL A 27 -9.19 13.20 -8.71
C VAL A 27 -8.28 13.89 -9.71
N ASP A 28 -8.72 15.00 -10.32
CA ASP A 28 -7.92 15.77 -11.26
C ASP A 28 -6.70 16.41 -10.61
N SER A 29 -6.84 16.98 -9.41
CA SER A 29 -5.70 17.48 -8.63
C SER A 29 -4.70 16.35 -8.31
N SER A 30 -5.19 15.18 -7.91
CA SER A 30 -4.35 14.01 -7.64
C SER A 30 -3.59 13.52 -8.89
N ARG A 31 -4.26 13.53 -10.06
CA ARG A 31 -3.63 13.22 -11.36
C ARG A 31 -2.53 14.21 -11.72
N GLN A 32 -2.76 15.51 -11.50
CA GLN A 32 -1.74 16.55 -11.72
C GLN A 32 -0.51 16.33 -10.81
N LEU A 33 -0.74 15.90 -9.58
CA LEU A 33 0.35 15.60 -8.63
C LEU A 33 1.14 14.33 -8.97
N ARG A 34 0.66 13.48 -9.91
CA ARG A 34 1.30 12.25 -10.40
C ARG A 34 1.83 11.28 -9.33
N ARG A 35 1.38 11.42 -8.08
CA ARG A 35 1.86 10.63 -6.93
C ARG A 35 1.22 9.26 -6.84
N PHE A 36 -0.03 9.15 -7.29
CA PHE A 36 -0.86 7.98 -7.04
C PHE A 36 -1.46 7.37 -8.32
N TRP A 37 -1.38 8.09 -9.46
CA TRP A 37 -1.92 7.64 -10.73
C TRP A 37 -0.75 7.19 -11.59
N PRO A 38 -0.58 5.88 -11.87
CA PRO A 38 0.32 5.47 -12.92
C PRO A 38 -0.18 6.13 -14.22
N LEU A 39 0.72 6.86 -14.89
CA LEU A 39 0.51 7.28 -16.28
C LEU A 39 0.07 6.02 -17.01
N LEU A 40 -1.19 5.97 -17.44
CA LEU A 40 -1.78 4.83 -18.13
C LEU A 40 -0.74 4.32 -19.12
N ALA A 41 -0.20 3.14 -18.85
CA ALA A 41 0.90 2.57 -19.60
C ALA A 41 0.39 2.26 -21.01
N THR A 42 0.51 3.22 -21.92
CA THR A 42 0.46 3.01 -23.37
C THR A 42 1.80 2.46 -23.84
N GLY A 43 2.20 1.32 -23.27
CA GLY A 43 3.42 0.59 -23.58
C GLY A 43 3.26 -0.85 -23.08
N PRO A 44 3.94 -1.83 -23.71
CA PRO A 44 3.78 -3.24 -23.35
C PRO A 44 3.95 -3.41 -21.84
N GLU A 45 3.03 -4.16 -21.25
CA GLU A 45 2.91 -4.41 -19.81
C GLU A 45 4.30 -4.53 -19.16
N PRO A 46 4.65 -3.71 -18.15
CA PRO A 46 5.87 -3.94 -17.42
C PRO A 46 5.71 -5.30 -16.75
N ALA A 47 6.47 -6.28 -17.23
CA ALA A 47 6.48 -7.63 -16.67
C ALA A 47 6.63 -7.49 -15.16
N THR A 48 5.54 -7.80 -14.46
CA THR A 48 5.52 -7.80 -12.99
C THR A 48 6.74 -8.61 -12.57
N PRO A 49 7.71 -8.04 -11.81
CA PRO A 49 8.85 -8.82 -11.39
C PRO A 49 8.27 -10.01 -10.61
N ALA A 50 8.52 -11.23 -11.09
CA ALA A 50 8.12 -12.44 -10.40
C ALA A 50 8.51 -12.23 -8.93
N ARG A 51 7.51 -12.21 -8.04
CA ARG A 51 7.72 -11.89 -6.61
C ARG A 51 8.94 -12.68 -6.17
N ALA A 52 10.05 -11.98 -5.93
CA ALA A 52 11.25 -12.62 -5.44
C ALA A 52 10.83 -13.32 -4.15
N GLY A 53 10.81 -14.64 -4.16
CA GLY A 53 10.41 -15.42 -3.00
C GLY A 53 11.16 -14.91 -1.78
N PHE A 54 10.44 -14.65 -0.70
CA PHE A 54 11.02 -14.08 0.50
C PHE A 54 12.08 -15.05 1.03
N ARG A 55 13.37 -14.68 0.95
CA ARG A 55 14.45 -15.48 1.52
C ARG A 55 14.47 -15.26 3.02
N VAL A 56 13.93 -16.23 3.76
CA VAL A 56 14.00 -16.25 5.22
C VAL A 56 15.44 -16.59 5.63
N SER A 57 15.98 -15.87 6.60
CA SER A 57 17.32 -16.14 7.12
C SER A 57 17.36 -17.50 7.83
N SER A 58 18.50 -18.18 7.78
CA SER A 58 18.68 -19.50 8.40
C SER A 58 18.40 -19.48 9.91
N GLY A 59 18.64 -18.34 10.57
CA GLY A 59 18.31 -18.15 11.99
C GLY A 59 16.80 -18.10 12.24
N ALA A 60 16.05 -17.39 11.41
CA ALA A 60 14.59 -17.32 11.52
C ALA A 60 13.93 -18.68 11.23
N GLN A 61 14.47 -19.46 10.28
CA GLN A 61 14.00 -20.82 10.02
C GLN A 61 14.18 -21.74 11.24
N ARG A 62 15.33 -21.67 11.93
CA ARG A 62 15.57 -22.47 13.14
C ARG A 62 14.66 -22.07 14.30
N LEU A 63 14.36 -20.79 14.44
CA LEU A 63 13.44 -20.31 15.48
C LEU A 63 12.03 -20.87 15.26
N VAL A 64 11.50 -20.77 14.05
CA VAL A 64 10.17 -21.32 13.70
C VAL A 64 10.13 -22.84 13.87
N ALA A 65 11.17 -23.55 13.45
CA ALA A 65 11.27 -25.01 13.65
C ALA A 65 11.29 -25.43 15.12
N GLY A 66 11.70 -24.55 16.04
CA GLY A 66 11.68 -24.80 17.48
C GLY A 66 10.37 -24.40 18.19
N MET A 67 9.40 -23.80 17.48
CA MET A 67 8.11 -23.43 18.08
C MET A 67 7.21 -24.66 18.16
N ALA A 68 6.58 -24.87 19.31
CA ALA A 68 5.70 -26.02 19.57
C ALA A 68 4.50 -26.13 18.60
N GLU A 69 4.16 -25.03 17.94
CA GLU A 69 3.10 -24.93 16.93
C GLU A 69 3.54 -25.37 15.52
N TYR A 70 4.85 -25.43 15.24
CA TYR A 70 5.39 -25.67 13.89
C TYR A 70 6.51 -26.72 13.81
N GLY A 71 7.03 -27.22 14.95
CA GLY A 71 7.96 -28.35 14.99
C GLY A 71 7.21 -29.68 15.14
N MET A 72 7.25 -30.53 14.10
CA MET A 72 7.01 -31.97 14.25
C MET A 72 8.29 -32.69 14.65
#